data_AF-A0A5K1AUH6-F1
#
_entry.id   AF-A0A5K1AUH6-F1
#
_cell.length_a   1.000
_cell.length_b   1.000
_cell.length_c   1.000
_cell.angle_alpha   90.00
_cell.angle_beta   90.00
_cell.angle_gamma   90.00
#
_symmetry.space_group_name_H-M   'P 1'
#
loop_
_entity.id
_entity.type
_entity.pdbx_description
1 polymer ?
#
loop_
_entity_poly.entity_id
_entity_poly.type
_entity_poly.pdbx_seq_one_letter_code
_entity_poly.pdbx_strand_id
1 'polypeptide(L)'
;EKPTFFGIFGASVAEILFQQSTMAIVNPQLNAIASLVSVKLDENNYLLWKSQLRSAMYSQDLLRYVEGSSTPPPKKLNANSIEINPEHIKWKRSDQLALSWILFTISESILTQIISYDTAREAWVALANAHASHSNIRILQLKRDLQNAKKNDKSMLEYLNHVRFWVDSLRAVNEIISDSDLVLHTLNVLSSEYESFITTVTMSKILPTFFELHDLLLNQERRLQLLPPKIPAQ
;
A
#
# COMPACT_ATOMS: atom_id res chain seq x y z
N GLU A 1 -52.04 -4.76 -3.78
CA GLU A 1 -51.01 -5.60 -3.14
C GLU A 1 -49.64 -5.00 -3.42
N LYS A 2 -48.78 -4.87 -2.42
CA LYS A 2 -47.37 -4.42 -2.56
C LYS A 2 -46.51 -5.62 -2.96
N PRO A 3 -45.53 -5.49 -3.86
CA PRO A 3 -44.50 -6.50 -3.99
C PRO A 3 -43.47 -6.29 -2.86
N THR A 4 -43.43 -7.26 -1.97
CA THR A 4 -42.39 -7.53 -0.99
C THR A 4 -41.06 -7.82 -1.69
N PHE A 5 -40.03 -7.03 -1.40
CA PHE A 5 -38.65 -7.29 -1.83
C PHE A 5 -38.04 -8.31 -0.84
N PHE A 6 -38.18 -9.60 -1.16
CA PHE A 6 -37.51 -10.69 -0.45
C PHE A 6 -36.28 -11.14 -1.25
N GLY A 7 -35.12 -11.13 -0.58
CA GLY A 7 -34.03 -12.09 -0.79
C GLY A 7 -33.21 -11.98 -2.07
N ILE A 8 -32.11 -11.21 -2.03
CA ILE A 8 -30.94 -11.53 -2.84
C ILE A 8 -30.09 -12.52 -2.02
N PHE A 9 -30.51 -13.78 -1.97
CA PHE A 9 -29.67 -14.89 -1.51
C PHE A 9 -29.97 -16.07 -2.44
N GLY A 10 -29.15 -16.21 -3.49
CA GLY A 10 -29.32 -17.27 -4.48
C GLY A 10 -28.53 -17.12 -5.77
N ALA A 11 -27.80 -16.02 -5.99
CA ALA A 11 -26.95 -15.91 -7.17
C ALA A 11 -25.68 -16.73 -6.99
N SER A 12 -25.37 -17.60 -7.96
CA SER A 12 -24.09 -18.31 -8.00
C SER A 12 -22.93 -17.32 -8.15
N VAL A 13 -21.74 -17.65 -7.64
CA VAL A 13 -20.52 -16.81 -7.83
C VAL A 13 -20.32 -16.52 -9.32
N ALA A 14 -20.60 -17.49 -10.19
CA ALA A 14 -20.53 -17.32 -11.64
C ALA A 14 -21.55 -16.30 -12.19
N GLU A 15 -22.76 -16.24 -11.63
CA GLU A 15 -23.77 -15.24 -12.03
C GLU A 15 -23.40 -13.84 -11.55
N ILE A 16 -22.75 -13.72 -10.39
CA ILE A 16 -22.28 -12.45 -9.86
C ILE A 16 -21.10 -11.95 -10.71
N LEU A 17 -20.16 -12.82 -11.07
CA LEU A 17 -19.07 -12.51 -12.01
C LEU A 17 -19.60 -12.14 -13.41
N PHE A 18 -20.66 -12.80 -13.87
CA PHE A 18 -21.32 -12.47 -15.14
C PHE A 18 -22.04 -11.11 -15.06
N GLN A 19 -22.75 -10.81 -13.97
CA GLN A 19 -23.34 -9.49 -13.75
C GLN A 19 -22.27 -8.40 -13.63
N GLN A 20 -21.13 -8.70 -13.02
CA GLN A 20 -20.05 -7.75 -12.85
C GLN A 20 -19.34 -7.44 -14.18
N SER A 21 -19.09 -8.45 -15.00
CA SER A 21 -18.53 -8.27 -16.35
C SER A 21 -19.50 -7.53 -17.27
N THR A 22 -20.80 -7.81 -17.20
CA THR A 22 -21.82 -7.05 -17.94
C THR A 22 -21.95 -5.61 -17.43
N MET A 23 -21.85 -5.35 -16.13
CA MET A 23 -21.84 -3.98 -15.59
C MET A 23 -20.59 -3.19 -15.99
N ALA A 24 -19.43 -3.84 -16.09
CA ALA A 24 -18.19 -3.20 -16.55
C ALA A 24 -18.26 -2.76 -18.03
N ILE A 25 -18.95 -3.54 -18.88
CA ILE A 25 -19.14 -3.20 -20.31
C ILE A 25 -19.98 -1.93 -20.48
N VAL A 26 -20.89 -1.64 -19.54
CA VAL A 26 -21.89 -0.56 -19.68
C VAL A 26 -21.55 0.69 -18.84
N ASN A 27 -20.64 0.58 -17.86
CA ASN A 27 -20.29 1.68 -16.96
C ASN A 27 -18.86 2.23 -17.19
N PRO A 28 -18.69 3.46 -17.70
CA PRO A 28 -17.37 4.04 -17.97
C PRO A 28 -16.49 4.18 -16.71
N GLN A 29 -17.08 4.28 -15.52
CA GLN A 29 -16.34 4.35 -14.26
C GLN A 29 -15.71 3.01 -13.84
N LEU A 30 -16.25 1.88 -14.29
CA LEU A 30 -15.67 0.55 -14.03
C LEU A 30 -14.48 0.26 -14.96
N ASN A 31 -14.51 0.75 -16.20
CA ASN A 31 -13.34 0.71 -17.08
C ASN A 31 -12.21 1.62 -16.56
N ALA A 32 -12.55 2.77 -15.97
CA ALA A 32 -11.57 3.65 -15.36
C ALA A 32 -10.80 2.95 -14.22
N ILE A 33 -11.48 2.22 -13.33
CA ILE A 33 -10.77 1.53 -12.23
C ILE A 33 -9.86 0.40 -12.71
N ALA A 34 -10.24 -0.32 -13.78
CA ALA A 34 -9.39 -1.33 -14.41
C ALA A 34 -8.04 -0.77 -14.88
N SER A 35 -8.03 0.50 -15.30
CA SER A 35 -6.81 1.21 -15.72
C SER A 35 -6.00 1.80 -14.56
N LEU A 36 -6.65 2.11 -13.45
CA LEU A 36 -6.02 2.76 -12.28
C LEU A 36 -5.45 1.75 -11.27
N VAL A 37 -5.99 0.54 -11.23
CA VAL A 37 -5.53 -0.55 -10.37
C VAL A 37 -5.04 -1.69 -11.25
N SER A 38 -3.72 -1.86 -11.31
CA SER A 38 -3.07 -2.80 -12.23
C SER A 38 -3.07 -4.24 -11.74
N VAL A 39 -3.44 -4.48 -10.48
CA VAL A 39 -3.43 -5.82 -9.85
C VAL A 39 -4.81 -6.19 -9.35
N LYS A 40 -5.18 -7.47 -9.51
CA LYS A 40 -6.31 -8.04 -8.77
C LYS A 40 -5.83 -8.52 -7.42
N LEU A 41 -6.55 -8.20 -6.35
CA LEU A 41 -6.24 -8.68 -5.00
C LEU A 41 -6.19 -10.20 -4.99
N ASP A 42 -5.09 -10.74 -4.47
CA ASP A 42 -4.89 -12.14 -4.14
C ASP A 42 -4.37 -12.29 -2.71
N GLU A 43 -3.98 -13.50 -2.33
CA GLU A 43 -3.49 -13.84 -0.97
C GLU A 43 -2.18 -13.11 -0.59
N ASN A 44 -1.41 -12.66 -1.58
CA ASN A 44 -0.02 -12.24 -1.43
C ASN A 44 0.21 -10.74 -1.71
N ASN A 45 -0.73 -10.06 -2.35
CA ASN A 45 -0.52 -8.70 -2.87
C ASN A 45 -1.34 -7.60 -2.18
N TYR A 46 -1.99 -7.90 -1.04
CA TYR A 46 -2.91 -6.99 -0.34
C TYR A 46 -2.37 -5.57 -0.15
N LEU A 47 -1.12 -5.40 0.28
CA LEU A 47 -0.54 -4.08 0.53
C LEU A 47 -0.42 -3.23 -0.75
N LEU A 48 -0.01 -3.85 -1.86
CA LEU A 48 0.09 -3.18 -3.17
C LEU A 48 -1.30 -2.85 -3.71
N TRP A 49 -2.22 -3.81 -3.68
CA TRP A 49 -3.60 -3.61 -4.11
C TRP A 49 -4.27 -2.48 -3.31
N LYS A 50 -4.14 -2.50 -1.98
CA LYS A 50 -4.71 -1.48 -1.09
C LYS A 50 -4.16 -0.09 -1.43
N SER A 51 -2.87 0.01 -1.70
CA SER A 51 -2.21 1.28 -2.06
C SER A 51 -2.77 1.85 -3.37
N GLN A 52 -2.84 1.04 -4.43
CA GLN A 52 -3.38 1.46 -5.72
C GLN A 52 -4.86 1.82 -5.63
N LEU A 53 -5.69 0.98 -5.01
CA LEU A 53 -7.12 1.22 -4.90
C LEU A 53 -7.43 2.45 -4.04
N ARG A 54 -6.68 2.66 -2.95
CA ARG A 54 -6.79 3.88 -2.14
C ARG A 54 -6.54 5.13 -2.97
N SER A 55 -5.46 5.14 -3.78
CA SER A 55 -5.13 6.26 -4.67
C SER A 55 -6.22 6.52 -5.70
N ALA A 56 -6.71 5.46 -6.35
CA ALA A 56 -7.80 5.55 -7.32
C ALA A 56 -9.08 6.10 -6.67
N MET A 57 -9.49 5.57 -5.53
CA MET A 57 -10.68 6.03 -4.80
C MET A 57 -10.55 7.47 -4.30
N TYR A 58 -9.35 7.90 -3.90
CA TYR A 58 -9.09 9.29 -3.53
C TYR A 58 -9.35 10.24 -4.71
N SER A 59 -8.89 9.87 -5.92
CA SER A 59 -9.09 10.68 -7.13
C SER A 59 -10.57 10.89 -7.51
N GLN A 60 -11.48 10.02 -7.02
CA GLN A 60 -12.91 10.07 -7.32
C GLN A 60 -13.78 10.39 -6.08
N ASP A 61 -13.17 10.83 -4.97
CA ASP A 61 -13.88 11.16 -3.72
C ASP A 61 -14.71 9.98 -3.15
N LEU A 62 -14.23 8.76 -3.39
CA LEU A 62 -14.81 7.51 -2.90
C LEU A 62 -14.15 7.01 -1.61
N LEU A 63 -12.93 7.48 -1.31
CA LEU A 63 -12.15 6.98 -0.16
C LEU A 63 -12.88 7.17 1.18
N ARG A 64 -13.63 8.26 1.33
CA ARG A 64 -14.41 8.59 2.53
C ARG A 64 -15.48 7.55 2.90
N TYR A 65 -15.95 6.75 1.94
CA TYR A 65 -16.93 5.70 2.19
C TYR A 65 -16.29 4.45 2.78
N VAL A 66 -15.11 4.06 2.29
CA VAL A 66 -14.38 2.88 2.81
C VAL A 66 -13.68 3.16 4.14
N GLU A 67 -13.22 4.39 4.36
CA GLU A 67 -12.64 4.81 5.66
C GLU A 67 -13.71 5.12 6.71
N GLY A 68 -14.98 5.24 6.30
CA GLY A 68 -16.10 5.48 7.20
C GLY A 68 -16.19 6.90 7.75
N SER A 69 -15.47 7.86 7.16
CA SER A 69 -15.63 9.29 7.45
C SER A 69 -16.95 9.85 6.90
N SER A 70 -17.52 9.20 5.89
CA SER A 70 -18.86 9.48 5.38
C SER A 70 -19.89 8.50 5.96
N THR A 71 -20.71 8.95 6.90
CA THR A 71 -21.76 8.12 7.51
C THR A 71 -23.09 8.19 6.74
N PRO A 72 -23.85 7.09 6.65
CA PRO A 72 -25.12 7.08 5.92
C PRO A 72 -26.14 8.04 6.56
N PRO A 73 -26.74 8.95 5.77
CA PRO A 73 -27.86 9.76 6.23
C PRO A 73 -29.06 8.88 6.63
N PRO A 74 -30.00 9.38 7.46
CA PRO A 74 -31.23 8.67 7.78
C PRO A 74 -31.99 8.26 6.51
N LYS A 75 -32.49 7.02 6.47
CA LYS A 75 -33.20 6.45 5.31
C LYS A 75 -34.47 7.24 4.94
N LYS A 76 -35.13 7.81 5.93
CA LYS A 76 -36.38 8.58 5.79
C LYS A 76 -36.13 10.02 6.20
N LEU A 77 -36.89 10.95 5.61
CA LEU A 77 -36.77 12.37 5.91
C LEU A 77 -37.07 12.65 7.40
N ASN A 78 -38.18 12.08 7.89
CA ASN A 78 -38.65 12.16 9.28
C ASN A 78 -39.08 10.76 9.75
N ALA A 79 -39.12 10.50 11.07
CA ALA A 79 -39.51 9.21 11.64
C ALA A 79 -40.87 8.68 11.13
N ASN A 80 -41.81 9.60 10.85
CA ASN A 80 -43.17 9.29 10.39
C ASN A 80 -43.35 9.39 8.88
N SER A 81 -42.30 9.75 8.13
CA SER A 81 -42.40 9.90 6.67
C SER A 81 -42.28 8.54 5.95
N ILE A 82 -43.00 8.41 4.84
CA ILE A 82 -42.85 7.30 3.88
C ILE A 82 -41.78 7.65 2.83
N GLU A 83 -41.44 8.92 2.70
CA GLU A 83 -40.49 9.42 1.71
C GLU A 83 -39.04 9.09 2.09
N ILE A 84 -38.32 8.54 1.12
CA ILE A 84 -36.90 8.23 1.24
C ILE A 84 -36.10 9.53 1.16
N ASN A 85 -35.16 9.70 2.07
CA ASN A 85 -34.26 10.85 2.07
C ASN A 85 -33.40 10.86 0.77
N PRO A 86 -33.47 11.91 -0.06
CA PRO A 86 -32.64 12.00 -1.27
C PRO A 86 -31.13 11.92 -0.98
N GLU A 87 -30.68 12.44 0.15
CA GLU A 87 -29.27 12.37 0.56
C GLU A 87 -28.85 10.95 0.93
N HIS A 88 -29.76 10.14 1.48
CA HIS A 88 -29.50 8.71 1.70
C HIS A 88 -29.30 7.97 0.37
N ILE A 89 -30.12 8.29 -0.64
CA ILE A 89 -29.98 7.68 -1.98
C ILE A 89 -28.65 8.08 -2.62
N LYS A 90 -28.28 9.38 -2.56
CA LYS A 90 -26.99 9.86 -3.08
C LYS A 90 -25.82 9.17 -2.40
N TRP A 91 -25.82 9.14 -1.06
CA TRP A 91 -24.80 8.46 -0.28
C TRP A 91 -24.71 6.98 -0.67
N LYS A 92 -25.84 6.28 -0.74
CA LYS A 92 -25.88 4.85 -1.07
C LYS A 92 -25.34 4.59 -2.47
N ARG A 93 -25.62 5.44 -3.46
CA ARG A 93 -25.03 5.29 -4.81
C ARG A 93 -23.50 5.37 -4.79
N SER A 94 -22.94 6.33 -4.08
CA SER A 94 -21.48 6.47 -3.98
C SER A 94 -20.83 5.35 -3.17
N ASP A 95 -21.46 4.90 -2.08
CA ASP A 95 -21.03 3.70 -1.34
C ASP A 95 -21.05 2.46 -2.23
N GLN A 96 -22.12 2.25 -3.01
CA GLN A 96 -22.20 1.09 -3.91
C GLN A 96 -21.22 1.17 -5.08
N LEU A 97 -20.90 2.38 -5.56
CA LEU A 97 -19.83 2.56 -6.52
C LEU A 97 -18.47 2.15 -5.92
N ALA A 98 -18.16 2.62 -4.72
CA ALA A 98 -16.93 2.21 -4.02
C ALA A 98 -16.88 0.69 -3.78
N LEU A 99 -18.01 0.07 -3.42
CA LEU A 99 -18.11 -1.38 -3.26
C LEU A 99 -17.86 -2.11 -4.59
N SER A 100 -18.46 -1.64 -5.69
CA SER A 100 -18.23 -2.23 -7.01
C SER A 100 -16.78 -2.15 -7.46
N TRP A 101 -16.05 -1.08 -7.11
CA TRP A 101 -14.62 -0.96 -7.36
C TRP A 101 -13.79 -1.97 -6.56
N ILE A 102 -14.13 -2.19 -5.28
CA ILE A 102 -13.52 -3.27 -4.49
C ILE A 102 -13.76 -4.60 -5.18
N LEU A 103 -15.03 -4.94 -5.44
CA LEU A 103 -15.39 -6.22 -6.04
C LEU A 103 -14.72 -6.43 -7.41
N PHE A 104 -14.53 -5.38 -8.20
CA PHE A 104 -13.95 -5.49 -9.54
C PHE A 104 -12.43 -5.73 -9.52
N THR A 105 -11.76 -5.26 -8.46
CA THR A 105 -10.31 -5.32 -8.32
C THR A 105 -9.83 -6.47 -7.44
N ILE A 106 -10.69 -7.43 -7.12
CA ILE A 106 -10.29 -8.65 -6.41
C ILE A 106 -10.32 -9.89 -7.32
N SER A 107 -9.57 -10.92 -6.94
CA SER A 107 -9.66 -12.23 -7.58
C SER A 107 -10.94 -12.96 -7.19
N GLU A 108 -11.30 -13.97 -7.99
CA GLU A 108 -12.44 -14.85 -7.72
C GLU A 108 -12.30 -15.61 -6.39
N SER A 109 -11.06 -16.00 -6.02
CA SER A 109 -10.81 -16.70 -4.76
C SER A 109 -11.14 -15.84 -3.54
N ILE A 110 -10.88 -14.53 -3.61
CA ILE A 110 -11.17 -13.59 -2.52
C ILE A 110 -12.64 -13.14 -2.54
N LEU A 111 -13.28 -13.08 -3.72
CA LEU A 111 -14.67 -12.63 -3.87
C LEU A 111 -15.64 -13.37 -2.96
N THR A 112 -15.48 -14.69 -2.85
CA THR A 112 -16.32 -15.55 -2.01
C THR A 112 -16.32 -15.15 -0.52
N GLN A 113 -15.27 -14.47 -0.06
CA GLN A 113 -15.10 -14.07 1.35
C GLN A 113 -15.85 -12.78 1.69
N ILE A 114 -16.18 -11.95 0.70
CA ILE A 114 -16.72 -10.60 0.93
C ILE A 114 -18.06 -10.32 0.24
N ILE A 115 -18.59 -11.31 -0.47
CA ILE A 115 -19.81 -11.17 -1.28
C ILE A 115 -21.07 -10.89 -0.45
N SER A 116 -21.02 -11.16 0.86
CA SER A 116 -22.13 -10.97 1.80
C SER A 116 -22.20 -9.56 2.41
N TYR A 117 -21.22 -8.68 2.14
CA TYR A 117 -21.20 -7.34 2.71
C TYR A 117 -21.98 -6.34 1.86
N ASP A 118 -22.80 -5.51 2.53
CA ASP A 118 -23.74 -4.58 1.89
C ASP A 118 -23.14 -3.19 1.63
N THR A 119 -22.03 -2.86 2.29
CA THR A 119 -21.37 -1.55 2.20
C THR A 119 -19.90 -1.67 1.84
N ALA A 120 -19.35 -0.64 1.20
CA ALA A 120 -17.94 -0.60 0.84
C ALA A 120 -17.03 -0.66 2.07
N ARG A 121 -17.47 -0.04 3.18
CA ARG A 121 -16.76 -0.05 4.46
C ARG A 121 -16.63 -1.45 5.04
N GLU A 122 -17.72 -2.20 5.09
CA GLU A 122 -17.71 -3.56 5.65
C GLU A 122 -16.77 -4.46 4.85
N ALA A 123 -16.88 -4.45 3.51
CA ALA A 123 -15.97 -5.18 2.63
C ALA A 123 -14.51 -4.76 2.83
N TRP A 124 -14.23 -3.46 2.90
CA TRP A 124 -12.88 -2.91 3.11
C TRP A 124 -12.27 -3.36 4.44
N VAL A 125 -13.04 -3.31 5.53
CA VAL A 125 -12.59 -3.75 6.87
C VAL A 125 -12.40 -5.26 6.91
N ALA A 126 -13.29 -6.03 6.29
CA ALA A 126 -13.17 -7.49 6.23
C ALA A 126 -11.87 -7.92 5.52
N LEU A 127 -11.57 -7.33 4.35
CA LEU A 127 -10.32 -7.58 3.64
C LEU A 127 -9.10 -7.17 4.47
N ALA A 128 -9.16 -6.02 5.14
CA ALA A 128 -8.07 -5.58 6.01
C ALA A 128 -7.79 -6.57 7.14
N ASN A 129 -8.84 -7.09 7.78
CA ASN A 129 -8.70 -8.08 8.85
C ASN A 129 -8.19 -9.42 8.32
N ALA A 130 -8.71 -9.90 7.19
CA ALA A 130 -8.31 -11.17 6.58
C ALA A 130 -6.81 -11.21 6.22
N HIS A 131 -6.27 -10.09 5.73
CA HIS A 131 -4.86 -10.01 5.30
C HIS A 131 -3.94 -9.36 6.34
N ALA A 132 -4.41 -9.04 7.55
CA ALA A 132 -3.63 -8.32 8.55
C ALA A 132 -2.37 -9.07 8.96
N SER A 133 -2.48 -10.37 9.27
CA SER A 133 -1.36 -11.20 9.71
C SER A 133 -0.27 -11.32 8.63
N HIS A 134 -0.65 -11.67 7.40
CA HIS A 134 0.26 -11.78 6.26
C HIS A 134 0.94 -10.45 5.95
N SER A 135 0.18 -9.35 5.97
CA SER A 135 0.72 -8.01 5.75
C SER A 135 1.75 -7.64 6.81
N ASN A 136 1.46 -7.90 8.09
CA ASN A 136 2.39 -7.66 9.19
C ASN A 136 3.66 -8.48 9.06
N ILE A 137 3.54 -9.78 8.71
CA ILE A 137 4.71 -10.65 8.47
C ILE A 137 5.55 -10.10 7.31
N ARG A 138 4.91 -9.68 6.21
CA ARG A 138 5.61 -9.13 5.04
C ARG A 138 6.36 -7.85 5.39
N ILE A 139 5.73 -6.94 6.13
CA ILE A 139 6.37 -5.70 6.60
C ILE A 139 7.56 -6.02 7.51
N LEU A 140 7.40 -6.95 8.45
CA LEU A 140 8.48 -7.37 9.35
C LEU A 140 9.64 -8.03 8.60
N GLN A 141 9.36 -8.84 7.58
CA GLN A 141 10.38 -9.42 6.71
C GLN A 141 11.16 -8.32 5.98
N LEU A 142 10.47 -7.37 5.33
CA LEU A 142 11.12 -6.25 4.65
C LEU A 142 11.99 -5.41 5.60
N LYS A 143 11.51 -5.13 6.81
CA LYS A 143 12.29 -4.42 7.84
C LYS A 143 13.52 -5.23 8.28
N ARG A 144 13.37 -6.54 8.43
CA ARG A 144 14.48 -7.44 8.78
C ARG A 144 15.51 -7.54 7.64
N ASP A 145 15.06 -7.62 6.39
CA ASP A 145 15.93 -7.71 5.22
C ASP A 145 16.74 -6.41 5.06
N LEU A 146 16.11 -5.26 5.31
CA LEU A 146 16.81 -3.99 5.41
C LEU A 146 17.85 -4.00 6.53
N GLN A 147 17.46 -4.36 7.77
CA GLN A 147 18.38 -4.38 8.92
C GLN A 147 19.57 -5.34 8.73
N ASN A 148 19.36 -6.42 7.99
CA ASN A 148 20.41 -7.41 7.69
C ASN A 148 21.19 -7.06 6.41
N ALA A 149 20.87 -5.97 5.72
CA ALA A 149 21.59 -5.54 4.53
C ALA A 149 23.01 -5.12 4.93
N LYS A 150 23.99 -5.93 4.53
CA LYS A 150 25.42 -5.65 4.73
C LYS A 150 26.13 -5.40 3.42
N LYS A 151 27.13 -4.52 3.46
CA LYS A 151 28.04 -4.27 2.34
C LYS A 151 28.83 -5.56 2.01
N ASN A 152 29.48 -6.17 3.00
CA ASN A 152 30.37 -7.32 2.81
C ASN A 152 31.35 -7.06 1.63
N ASP A 153 31.60 -8.07 0.81
CA ASP A 153 32.49 -8.02 -0.36
C ASP A 153 31.87 -7.27 -1.57
N LYS A 154 30.66 -6.72 -1.44
CA LYS A 154 30.01 -5.95 -2.51
C LYS A 154 30.66 -4.58 -2.65
N SER A 155 30.59 -4.02 -3.85
CA SER A 155 30.88 -2.59 -4.06
C SER A 155 29.89 -1.72 -3.28
N MET A 156 30.28 -0.48 -2.97
CA MET A 156 29.41 0.48 -2.30
C MET A 156 28.13 0.72 -3.13
N LEU A 157 28.24 0.81 -4.46
CA LEU A 157 27.10 1.00 -5.34
C LEU A 157 26.09 -0.14 -5.26
N GLU A 158 26.55 -1.39 -5.31
CA GLU A 158 25.69 -2.56 -5.19
C GLU A 158 24.99 -2.61 -3.84
N TYR A 159 25.71 -2.29 -2.76
CA TYR A 159 25.14 -2.22 -1.43
C TYR A 159 24.04 -1.15 -1.32
N LEU A 160 24.32 0.07 -1.77
CA LEU A 160 23.37 1.19 -1.69
C LEU A 160 22.11 0.95 -2.54
N ASN A 161 22.26 0.36 -3.73
CA ASN A 161 21.13 -0.06 -4.56
C ASN A 161 20.27 -1.13 -3.86
N HIS A 162 20.91 -2.04 -3.14
CA HIS A 162 20.21 -3.07 -2.37
C HIS A 162 19.43 -2.47 -1.19
N VAL A 163 20.02 -1.52 -0.45
CA VAL A 163 19.32 -0.77 0.61
C VAL A 163 18.13 -0.01 0.02
N ARG A 164 18.34 0.69 -1.10
CA ARG A 164 17.28 1.43 -1.80
C ARG A 164 16.11 0.54 -2.20
N PHE A 165 16.37 -0.66 -2.72
CA PHE A 165 15.33 -1.62 -3.08
C PHE A 165 14.40 -1.95 -1.90
N TRP A 166 14.95 -2.20 -0.71
CA TRP A 166 14.14 -2.48 0.48
C TRP A 166 13.38 -1.25 0.98
N VAL A 167 14.02 -0.07 0.95
CA VAL A 167 13.36 1.20 1.29
C VAL A 167 12.19 1.50 0.37
N ASP A 168 12.37 1.33 -0.94
CA ASP A 168 11.32 1.53 -1.94
C ASP A 168 10.21 0.48 -1.77
N SER A 169 10.55 -0.76 -1.43
CA SER A 169 9.58 -1.83 -1.13
C SER A 169 8.74 -1.53 0.13
N LEU A 170 9.36 -0.98 1.18
CA LEU A 170 8.66 -0.54 2.39
C LEU A 170 7.77 0.67 2.10
N ARG A 171 8.28 1.65 1.35
CA ARG A 171 7.51 2.82 0.91
C ARG A 171 6.28 2.42 0.08
N ALA A 172 6.42 1.43 -0.80
CA ALA A 172 5.30 0.92 -1.61
C ALA A 172 4.15 0.35 -0.76
N VAL A 173 4.44 -0.11 0.45
CA VAL A 173 3.45 -0.59 1.42
C VAL A 173 3.08 0.43 2.49
N ASN A 174 3.40 1.72 2.25
CA ASN A 174 3.19 2.86 3.15
C ASN A 174 3.96 2.79 4.48
N GLU A 175 5.09 2.06 4.51
CA GLU A 175 6.03 2.06 5.63
C GLU A 175 7.20 2.99 5.30
N ILE A 176 7.18 4.19 5.89
CA ILE A 176 8.22 5.21 5.65
C ILE A 176 9.28 5.08 6.74
N ILE A 177 10.54 4.97 6.31
CA ILE A 177 11.70 5.03 7.21
C ILE A 177 12.27 6.45 7.12
N SER A 178 12.63 7.02 8.28
CA SER A 178 13.24 8.33 8.33
C SER A 178 14.64 8.32 7.68
N ASP A 179 15.02 9.42 7.03
CA ASP A 179 16.37 9.54 6.48
C ASP A 179 17.44 9.42 7.57
N SER A 180 17.20 9.93 8.78
CA SER A 180 18.12 9.79 9.91
C SER A 180 18.36 8.32 10.29
N ASP A 181 17.30 7.50 10.33
CA ASP A 181 17.44 6.08 10.64
C ASP A 181 18.17 5.33 9.52
N LEU A 182 17.89 5.68 8.25
CA LEU A 182 18.58 5.10 7.10
C LEU A 182 20.07 5.45 7.07
N VAL A 183 20.41 6.71 7.37
CA VAL A 183 21.80 7.18 7.46
C VAL A 183 22.53 6.43 8.55
N LEU A 184 21.96 6.39 9.76
CA LEU A 184 22.58 5.70 10.89
C LEU A 184 22.76 4.21 10.59
N HIS A 185 21.74 3.55 10.04
CA HIS A 185 21.81 2.15 9.64
C HIS A 185 22.91 1.91 8.60
N THR A 186 22.97 2.74 7.55
CA THR A 186 23.97 2.60 6.48
C THR A 186 25.39 2.77 7.01
N LEU A 187 25.62 3.75 7.89
CA LEU A 187 26.95 4.01 8.46
C LEU A 187 27.41 2.90 9.42
N ASN A 188 26.50 2.37 10.26
CA ASN A 188 26.82 1.36 11.28
C ASN A 188 27.28 0.01 10.70
N VAL A 189 27.01 -0.25 9.42
CA VAL A 189 27.33 -1.51 8.75
C VAL A 189 28.61 -1.43 7.92
N LEU A 190 29.21 -0.23 7.83
CA LEU A 190 30.46 -0.04 7.12
C LEU A 190 31.66 -0.56 7.92
N SER A 191 32.68 -1.00 7.19
CA SER A 191 33.98 -1.44 7.72
C SER A 191 34.78 -0.28 8.32
N SER A 192 35.77 -0.61 9.14
CA SER A 192 36.61 0.38 9.84
C SER A 192 37.42 1.32 8.91
N GLU A 193 37.53 0.99 7.62
CA GLU A 193 38.12 1.86 6.60
C GLU A 193 37.31 3.16 6.39
N TYR A 194 36.02 3.17 6.74
CA TYR A 194 35.14 4.32 6.65
C TYR A 194 35.05 5.16 7.93
N GLU A 195 35.76 4.83 9.02
CA GLU A 195 35.62 5.50 10.33
C GLU A 195 35.78 7.04 10.28
N SER A 196 36.76 7.53 9.52
CA SER A 196 36.95 8.98 9.34
C SER A 196 35.75 9.66 8.68
N PHE A 197 35.12 8.97 7.73
CA PHE A 197 33.91 9.44 7.06
C PHE A 197 32.70 9.35 8.00
N ILE A 198 32.52 8.22 8.69
CA ILE A 198 31.44 8.01 9.67
C ILE A 198 31.47 9.12 10.73
N THR A 199 32.65 9.41 11.29
CA THR A 199 32.83 10.48 12.28
C THR A 199 32.43 11.84 11.72
N THR A 200 32.87 12.16 10.50
CA THR A 200 32.57 13.45 9.84
C THR A 200 31.07 13.64 9.63
N VAL A 201 30.39 12.62 9.12
CA VAL A 201 28.93 12.66 8.89
C VAL A 201 28.18 12.73 10.22
N THR A 202 28.57 11.95 11.22
CA THR A 202 27.89 11.90 12.52
C THR A 202 28.07 13.19 13.34
N MET A 203 29.21 13.87 13.21
CA MET A 203 29.47 15.16 13.85
C MET A 203 28.84 16.35 13.11
N SER A 204 28.26 16.13 11.93
CA SER A 204 27.57 17.18 11.18
C SER A 204 26.31 17.62 11.93
N LYS A 205 26.06 18.94 11.97
CA LYS A 205 24.88 19.51 12.68
C LYS A 205 23.55 19.00 12.12
N ILE A 206 23.52 18.65 10.84
CA ILE A 206 22.36 18.12 10.13
C ILE A 206 22.85 16.88 9.40
N LEU A 207 22.20 15.74 9.63
CA LEU A 207 22.48 14.52 8.90
C LEU A 207 22.02 14.68 7.44
N PRO A 208 22.80 14.17 6.48
CA PRO A 208 22.39 14.18 5.08
C PRO A 208 21.13 13.33 4.87
N THR A 209 20.41 13.57 3.79
CA THR A 209 19.40 12.62 3.31
C THR A 209 20.06 11.32 2.85
N PHE A 210 19.30 10.22 2.71
CA PHE A 210 19.87 8.99 2.15
C PHE A 210 20.43 9.19 0.73
N PHE A 211 19.83 10.07 -0.08
CA PHE A 211 20.31 10.41 -1.42
C PHE A 211 21.64 11.16 -1.40
N GLU A 212 21.80 12.13 -0.50
CA GLU A 212 23.08 12.84 -0.35
C GLU A 212 24.17 11.90 0.20
N LEU A 213 23.81 11.05 1.17
CA LEU A 213 24.73 10.06 1.73
C LEU A 213 25.23 9.08 0.64
N HIS A 214 24.34 8.66 -0.27
CA HIS A 214 24.67 7.79 -1.38
C HIS A 214 25.84 8.34 -2.21
N ASP A 215 25.75 9.59 -2.65
CA ASP A 215 26.79 10.20 -3.49
C ASP A 215 28.09 10.44 -2.71
N LEU A 216 27.98 10.82 -1.44
CA LEU A 216 29.13 10.98 -0.55
C LEU A 216 29.89 9.66 -0.35
N LEU A 217 29.17 8.55 -0.15
CA LEU A 217 29.77 7.23 0.05
C LEU A 217 30.46 6.71 -1.22
N LEU A 218 29.86 6.92 -2.40
CA LEU A 218 30.50 6.54 -3.67
C LEU A 218 31.79 7.33 -3.92
N ASN A 219 31.79 8.63 -3.61
CA ASN A 219 32.99 9.44 -3.69
C ASN A 219 34.07 8.99 -2.69
N GLN A 220 33.66 8.60 -1.48
CA GLN A 220 34.57 8.09 -0.47
C GLN A 220 35.19 6.74 -0.86
N GLU A 221 34.41 5.80 -1.42
CA GLU A 221 34.94 4.52 -1.92
C GLU A 221 36.00 4.75 -3.00
N ARG A 222 35.76 5.65 -3.95
CA ARG A 222 36.74 6.01 -4.98
C ARG A 222 38.04 6.56 -4.37
N ARG A 223 37.94 7.40 -3.33
CA ARG A 223 39.11 7.92 -2.62
C ARG A 223 39.90 6.80 -1.92
N LEU A 224 39.21 5.86 -1.28
CA LEU A 224 39.86 4.73 -0.62
C LEU A 224 40.60 3.83 -1.61
N GLN A 225 40.06 3.62 -2.81
CA GLN A 225 40.72 2.84 -3.88
C GLN A 225 41.98 3.53 -4.44
N LEU A 226 42.07 4.85 -4.33
CA LEU A 226 43.23 5.64 -4.77
C LEU A 226 44.33 5.74 -3.70
N LEU A 227 44.04 5.37 -2.44
CA LEU A 227 45.04 5.39 -1.38
C LEU A 227 46.01 4.22 -1.51
N PRO A 228 47.32 4.43 -1.26
CA PRO A 228 48.28 3.33 -1.22
C PRO A 228 47.91 2.33 -0.11
N PRO A 229 48.20 1.02 -0.30
CA PRO A 229 47.89 0.01 0.71
C PRO A 229 48.54 0.36 2.05
N LYS A 230 47.75 0.32 3.13
CA LYS A 230 48.27 0.54 4.49
C LYS A 230 49.38 -0.48 4.75
N ILE A 231 50.61 0.01 4.90
CA ILE A 231 51.76 -0.81 5.30
C ILE A 231 51.41 -1.41 6.67
N PRO A 232 51.51 -2.74 6.87
CA PRO A 232 51.27 -3.34 8.18
C PRO A 232 52.26 -2.74 9.19
N ALA A 233 51.75 -2.28 10.33
CA ALA A 233 52.61 -1.88 11.44
C ALA A 233 53.44 -3.11 11.87
N GLN A 234 54.76 -2.97 11.83
CA GLN A 234 55.72 -3.96 12.35
C GLN A 234 55.69 -4.02 13.87
#